data_AF-A0A2P7BPS5-F1
#
_entry.id   AF-A0A2P7BPS5-F1
#
_cell.length_a   1.000
_cell.length_b   1.000
_cell.length_c   1.000
_cell.angle_alpha   90.00
_cell.angle_beta   90.00
_cell.angle_gamma   90.00
#
_symmetry.space_group_name_H-M   'P 1'
#
loop_
_entity.id
_entity.type
_entity.pdbx_description
1 polymer ?
#
loop_
_entity_poly.entity_id
_entity_poly.type
_entity_poly.pdbx_seq_one_letter_code
_entity_poly.pdbx_strand_id
1 'polypeptide(L)'
;MFGDGEIWIDGVCRDNTCKNVDIKVATIQSTANLRAAAPSGEMRCGWIENPTPGNLWLIDKDATWTITSQGQAVGPDAAGVDNIPQTDPKQFVDTSRGAGHGYSCGCLSVETSAKDKRITKVISGKALPLAKCRADKALPKP
;
A
#
# COMPACT_ATOMS: atom_id res chain seq x y z
N MET A 1 29.37 -18.95 8.54
CA MET A 1 28.14 -18.28 8.05
C MET A 1 28.24 -18.31 6.54
N PHE A 2 27.53 -19.23 5.89
CA PHE A 2 27.45 -19.25 4.42
C PHE A 2 26.40 -18.20 4.04
N GLY A 3 26.80 -17.19 3.27
CA GLY A 3 25.90 -16.12 2.83
C GLY A 3 25.02 -16.58 1.68
N ASP A 4 23.82 -16.00 1.59
CA ASP A 4 22.88 -16.25 0.50
C ASP A 4 23.43 -15.66 -0.80
N GLY A 5 24.07 -16.47 -1.63
CA GLY A 5 24.64 -16.06 -2.92
C GLY A 5 24.18 -16.99 -4.04
N GLU A 6 23.88 -16.43 -5.20
CA GLU A 6 23.56 -17.20 -6.40
C GLU A 6 24.81 -17.33 -7.28
N ILE A 7 25.12 -18.55 -7.72
CA ILE A 7 26.21 -18.84 -8.64
C ILE A 7 25.64 -19.38 -9.96
N TRP A 8 26.00 -18.73 -11.06
CA TRP A 8 25.63 -19.16 -12.40
C TRP A 8 26.84 -19.86 -13.03
N ILE A 9 26.67 -21.14 -13.34
CA ILE A 9 27.70 -22.01 -13.87
C ILE A 9 27.31 -22.43 -15.28
N ASP A 10 28.08 -21.99 -16.27
CA ASP A 10 27.95 -22.46 -17.64
C ASP A 10 29.02 -23.52 -17.92
N GLY A 11 28.58 -24.69 -18.36
CA GLY A 11 29.46 -25.77 -18.82
C GLY A 11 29.62 -25.71 -20.33
N VAL A 12 30.87 -25.63 -20.81
CA VAL A 12 31.15 -25.72 -22.25
C VAL A 12 31.79 -27.07 -22.54
N CYS A 13 31.14 -27.86 -23.39
CA CYS A 13 31.71 -29.11 -23.88
C CYS A 13 32.82 -28.82 -24.88
N ARG A 14 33.98 -29.47 -24.70
CA ARG A 14 35.10 -29.34 -25.65
C ARG A 14 34.99 -30.27 -26.86
N ASP A 15 34.15 -31.29 -26.78
CA ASP A 15 33.95 -32.28 -27.84
C ASP A 15 32.47 -32.59 -28.02
N ASN A 16 32.11 -33.11 -29.19
CA ASN A 16 30.72 -33.45 -29.55
C ASN A 16 30.14 -34.61 -28.73
N THR A 17 30.95 -35.24 -27.86
CA THR A 17 30.53 -36.28 -26.93
C THR A 17 30.48 -35.79 -25.49
N CYS A 18 30.77 -34.51 -25.22
CA CYS A 18 30.84 -33.85 -23.91
C CYS A 18 31.63 -34.64 -22.84
N LYS A 19 32.62 -35.45 -23.23
CA LYS A 19 33.38 -36.25 -22.25
C LYS A 19 34.32 -35.39 -21.41
N ASN A 20 34.75 -34.25 -21.96
CA ASN A 20 35.49 -33.22 -21.25
C ASN A 20 34.68 -31.92 -21.22
N VAL A 21 34.38 -31.43 -20.01
CA VAL A 21 33.64 -30.20 -19.77
C VAL A 21 34.55 -29.21 -19.05
N ASP A 22 34.67 -28.00 -19.58
CA ASP A 22 35.20 -26.89 -18.80
C ASP A 22 34.05 -26.24 -18.02
N ILE A 23 34.25 -26.12 -16.72
CA ILE A 23 33.36 -25.34 -15.87
C ILE A 23 33.95 -23.95 -15.73
N LYS A 24 33.21 -22.93 -16.20
CA LYS A 24 33.57 -21.54 -15.97
C LYS A 24 32.49 -20.88 -15.13
N VAL A 25 32.92 -20.22 -14.06
CA VAL A 25 32.04 -19.36 -13.28
C VAL A 25 31.76 -18.13 -14.13
N ALA A 26 30.52 -17.97 -14.60
CA ALA A 26 30.15 -16.88 -15.49
C ALA A 26 29.99 -15.57 -14.70
N THR A 27 29.37 -15.64 -13.53
CA THR A 27 29.21 -14.49 -12.64
C THR A 27 28.95 -14.95 -11.20
N ILE A 28 29.42 -14.16 -10.24
CA ILE A 28 29.11 -14.30 -8.81
C ILE A 28 28.42 -13.00 -8.41
N GLN A 29 27.13 -13.05 -8.15
CA GLN A 29 26.36 -11.87 -7.75
C GLN A 29 26.13 -11.89 -6.24
N SER A 30 26.53 -10.81 -5.57
CA SER A 30 26.17 -10.59 -4.17
C SER A 30 24.71 -10.15 -4.10
N THR A 31 23.89 -10.87 -3.35
CA THR A 31 22.50 -10.48 -3.07
C THR A 31 22.40 -9.28 -2.11
N ALA A 32 23.53 -8.80 -1.57
CA ALA A 32 23.57 -7.67 -0.62
C ALA A 32 22.99 -6.35 -1.19
N ASN A 33 22.84 -6.25 -2.51
CA ASN A 33 22.30 -5.07 -3.21
C ASN A 33 20.96 -5.31 -3.90
N LEU A 34 20.29 -6.46 -3.68
CA LEU A 34 18.89 -6.62 -4.05
C LEU A 34 18.05 -5.70 -3.16
N ARG A 35 17.86 -4.45 -3.60
CA ARG A 35 16.84 -3.57 -3.04
C ARG A 35 15.50 -4.22 -3.34
N ALA A 36 14.81 -4.67 -2.28
CA ALA A 36 13.39 -4.94 -2.37
C ALA A 36 12.72 -3.73 -3.04
N ALA A 37 11.87 -3.97 -4.04
CA ALA A 37 11.09 -2.91 -4.65
C ALA A 37 10.40 -2.15 -3.51
N ALA A 38 10.74 -0.86 -3.36
CA ALA A 38 10.07 -0.03 -2.38
C ALA A 38 8.56 -0.12 -2.66
N PRO A 39 7.70 -0.25 -1.64
CA PRO A 39 6.27 -0.17 -1.87
C PRO A 39 6.00 1.09 -2.68
N SER A 40 5.31 0.93 -3.81
CA SER A 40 4.86 2.05 -4.61
C SER A 40 3.84 2.81 -3.74
N GLY A 41 4.25 3.97 -3.22
CA GLY A 41 3.43 4.84 -2.35
C GLY A 41 3.84 4.87 -0.88
N GLU A 42 3.46 5.97 -0.23
CA GLU A 42 3.49 6.15 1.21
C GLU A 42 2.37 5.33 1.86
N MET A 43 2.68 4.56 2.90
CA MET A 43 1.68 3.80 3.66
C MET A 43 1.06 4.69 4.74
N ARG A 44 -0.26 4.89 4.67
CA ARG A 44 -1.02 5.64 5.69
C ARG A 44 -2.12 4.78 6.27
N CYS A 45 -2.21 4.74 7.60
CA CYS A 45 -3.16 3.91 8.34
C CYS A 45 -3.98 4.79 9.28
N GLY A 46 -5.30 4.57 9.30
CA GLY A 46 -6.18 5.34 10.16
C GLY A 46 -7.66 5.11 9.84
N TRP A 47 -8.47 6.09 10.18
CA TRP A 47 -9.89 6.09 9.88
C TRP A 47 -10.13 6.41 8.41
N ILE A 48 -10.90 5.56 7.74
CA ILE A 48 -11.44 5.86 6.41
C ILE A 48 -12.87 6.34 6.65
N GLU A 49 -13.11 7.63 6.43
CA GLU A 49 -14.37 8.28 6.77
C GLU A 49 -15.08 8.81 5.53
N ASN A 50 -16.36 8.47 5.42
CA ASN A 50 -17.29 8.97 4.43
C ASN A 50 -18.49 9.54 5.18
N PRO A 51 -18.46 10.82 5.60
CA PRO A 51 -19.52 11.40 6.43
C PRO A 51 -20.75 11.78 5.61
N THR A 52 -20.58 12.02 4.31
CA THR A 52 -21.63 12.47 3.38
C THR A 52 -21.32 12.04 1.94
N PRO A 53 -22.34 11.94 1.07
CA PRO A 53 -22.15 11.56 -0.33
C PRO A 53 -21.08 12.40 -1.04
N GLY A 54 -20.14 11.72 -1.70
CA GLY A 54 -19.05 12.32 -2.47
C GLY A 54 -17.82 12.71 -1.64
N ASN A 55 -17.88 12.63 -0.31
CA ASN A 55 -16.73 12.92 0.55
C ASN A 55 -16.11 11.62 1.06
N LEU A 56 -14.78 11.54 0.97
CA LEU A 56 -14.00 10.42 1.48
C LEU A 56 -12.65 10.91 1.96
N TRP A 57 -12.30 10.57 3.19
CA TRP A 57 -11.07 11.00 3.84
C TRP A 57 -10.32 9.81 4.48
N LEU A 58 -9.01 9.95 4.58
CA LEU A 58 -8.19 9.14 5.48
C LEU A 58 -7.69 10.03 6.62
N ILE A 59 -7.98 9.67 7.85
CA ILE A 59 -7.55 10.40 9.05
C ILE A 59 -6.55 9.53 9.79
N ASP A 60 -5.28 9.95 9.75
CA ASP A 60 -4.20 9.32 10.50
C ASP A 60 -3.67 10.25 11.60
N LYS A 61 -2.57 9.86 12.23
CA LYS A 61 -1.90 10.66 13.28
C LYS A 61 -1.35 12.00 12.79
N ASP A 62 -1.13 12.16 11.49
CA ASP A 62 -0.45 13.33 10.92
C ASP A 62 -1.48 14.36 10.42
N ALA A 63 -2.52 13.91 9.73
CA ALA A 63 -3.55 14.78 9.18
C ALA A 63 -4.84 14.05 8.77
N THR A 64 -5.85 14.85 8.45
CA THR A 64 -6.96 14.45 7.58
C THR A 64 -6.54 14.65 6.14
N TRP A 65 -6.55 13.57 5.37
CA TRP A 65 -6.19 13.52 3.96
C TRP A 65 -7.44 13.38 3.12
N THR A 66 -7.69 14.36 2.26
CA THR A 66 -8.85 14.29 1.36
C THR A 66 -8.58 13.34 0.19
N ILE A 67 -9.46 12.37 -0.04
CA ILE A 67 -9.42 11.44 -1.18
C ILE A 67 -10.41 11.89 -2.25
N THR A 68 -11.68 12.08 -1.87
CA THR A 68 -12.72 12.65 -2.73
C THR A 68 -13.44 13.78 -2.01
N SER A 69 -14.02 14.68 -2.77
CA SER A 69 -14.87 15.74 -2.23
C SER A 69 -16.08 15.96 -3.11
N GLN A 70 -17.21 16.30 -2.49
CA GLN A 70 -18.45 16.53 -3.21
C GLN A 70 -18.25 17.59 -4.31
N GLY A 71 -18.55 17.21 -5.56
CA GLY A 71 -18.37 18.07 -6.72
C GLY A 71 -16.92 18.52 -6.96
N GLN A 72 -15.94 17.79 -6.44
CA GLN A 72 -14.51 18.12 -6.53
C GLN A 72 -14.16 19.52 -5.96
N ALA A 73 -14.93 19.97 -4.97
CA ALA A 73 -14.84 21.32 -4.40
C ALA A 73 -13.47 21.70 -3.85
N VAL A 74 -12.67 20.71 -3.39
CA VAL A 74 -11.31 20.94 -2.87
C VAL A 74 -10.23 20.30 -3.74
N GLY A 75 -10.56 19.96 -4.98
CA GLY A 75 -9.65 19.37 -5.98
C GLY A 75 -10.18 18.08 -6.61
N PRO A 76 -9.51 17.58 -7.67
CA PRO A 76 -9.91 16.37 -8.37
C PRO A 76 -9.82 15.15 -7.46
N ASP A 77 -10.71 14.18 -7.67
CA ASP A 77 -10.69 12.92 -6.93
C ASP A 77 -9.36 12.19 -7.12
N ALA A 78 -8.91 11.47 -6.08
CA ALA A 78 -7.70 10.68 -6.17
C ALA A 78 -7.81 9.65 -7.30
N ALA A 79 -6.73 9.43 -8.05
CA ALA A 79 -6.70 8.32 -8.99
C ALA A 79 -6.77 6.98 -8.23
N GLY A 80 -7.52 6.00 -8.75
CA GLY A 80 -7.57 4.66 -8.17
C GLY A 80 -8.38 4.55 -6.87
N VAL A 81 -9.38 5.42 -6.62
CA VAL A 81 -10.29 5.32 -5.46
C VAL A 81 -10.90 3.92 -5.32
N ASP A 82 -11.13 3.21 -6.43
CA ASP A 82 -11.65 1.83 -6.44
C ASP A 82 -10.73 0.81 -5.76
N ASN A 83 -9.46 1.15 -5.52
CA ASN A 83 -8.50 0.32 -4.78
C ASN A 83 -8.67 0.41 -3.26
N ILE A 84 -9.56 1.29 -2.77
CA ILE A 84 -9.89 1.37 -1.35
C ILE A 84 -10.63 0.08 -0.96
N PRO A 85 -10.21 -0.59 0.12
CA PRO A 85 -10.74 -1.89 0.48
C PRO A 85 -12.21 -1.75 0.87
N GLN A 86 -13.04 -2.66 0.35
CA GLN A 86 -14.39 -2.81 0.85
C GLN A 86 -14.35 -3.17 2.34
N THR A 87 -15.09 -2.41 3.14
CA THR A 87 -15.14 -2.66 4.58
C THR A 87 -16.18 -3.75 4.85
N ASP A 88 -15.83 -4.75 5.67
CA ASP A 88 -16.80 -5.67 6.25
C ASP A 88 -17.89 -4.85 6.99
N PRO A 89 -19.19 -5.04 6.72
CA PRO A 89 -20.26 -4.33 7.43
C PRO A 89 -20.16 -4.40 8.95
N LYS A 90 -19.55 -5.45 9.53
CA LYS A 90 -19.30 -5.58 10.97
C LYS A 90 -18.14 -4.71 11.48
N GLN A 91 -17.28 -4.26 10.57
CA GLN A 91 -16.13 -3.38 10.83
C GLN A 91 -16.37 -1.95 10.31
N PHE A 92 -17.64 -1.59 10.15
CA PHE A 92 -18.08 -0.27 9.74
C PHE A 92 -19.03 0.30 10.80
N VAL A 93 -18.95 1.60 11.06
CA VAL A 93 -19.90 2.33 11.91
C VAL A 93 -20.66 3.31 11.05
N ASP A 94 -21.95 3.06 10.84
CA ASP A 94 -22.85 4.01 10.19
C ASP A 94 -23.20 5.14 11.17
N THR A 95 -22.94 6.38 10.75
CA THR A 95 -23.22 7.61 11.50
C THR A 95 -24.42 8.40 10.94
N SER A 96 -25.04 7.85 9.90
CA SER A 96 -26.03 8.48 9.02
C SER A 96 -27.41 7.81 9.06
N ARG A 97 -27.70 7.05 10.12
CA ARG A 97 -28.97 6.33 10.33
C ARG A 97 -29.32 5.35 9.21
N GLY A 98 -28.33 4.63 8.68
CA GLY A 98 -28.56 3.58 7.68
C GLY A 98 -28.44 4.07 6.23
N ALA A 99 -28.01 5.31 6.00
CA ALA A 99 -27.71 5.81 4.67
C ALA A 99 -26.34 5.34 4.14
N GLY A 100 -25.58 4.56 4.91
CA GLY A 100 -24.30 3.99 4.48
C GLY A 100 -23.12 4.96 4.60
N HIS A 101 -23.28 6.08 5.31
CA HIS A 101 -22.21 7.04 5.60
C HIS A 101 -21.72 6.89 7.03
N GLY A 102 -20.41 6.93 7.22
CA GLY A 102 -19.75 6.56 8.45
C GLY A 102 -18.27 6.32 8.27
N TYR A 103 -17.70 5.50 9.14
CA TYR A 103 -16.25 5.28 9.15
C TYR A 103 -15.87 3.82 9.36
N SER A 104 -14.69 3.49 8.83
CA SER A 104 -14.01 2.21 9.02
C SER A 104 -12.53 2.41 9.34
N CYS A 105 -11.82 1.32 9.60
CA CYS A 105 -10.38 1.33 9.87
C CYS A 105 -9.64 0.67 8.72
N GLY A 106 -8.51 1.24 8.28
CA GLY A 106 -7.74 0.68 7.18
C GLY A 106 -6.35 1.28 7.02
N CYS A 107 -5.57 0.65 6.14
CA CYS A 107 -4.30 1.18 5.64
C CYS A 107 -4.34 1.28 4.12
N LEU A 108 -3.85 2.39 3.57
CA LEU A 108 -3.74 2.64 2.14
C LEU A 108 -2.27 2.88 1.76
N SER A 109 -1.84 2.32 0.63
CA SER A 109 -0.61 2.72 -0.05
C SER A 109 -0.98 3.82 -1.05
N VAL A 110 -0.44 5.02 -0.87
CA VAL A 110 -0.93 6.24 -1.55
C VAL A 110 0.19 7.15 -2.05
N GLU A 111 -0.14 8.00 -3.01
CA GLU A 111 0.62 9.22 -3.29
C GLU A 111 -0.13 10.41 -2.68
N THR A 112 0.58 11.33 -2.04
CA THR A 112 -0.01 12.45 -1.29
C THR A 112 0.52 13.82 -1.75
N SER A 113 -0.33 14.84 -1.67
CA SER A 113 0.07 16.25 -1.66
C SER A 113 -0.01 16.74 -0.21
N ALA A 114 1.13 16.85 0.46
CA ALA A 114 1.20 17.38 1.82
C ALA A 114 0.77 18.86 1.90
N LYS A 115 1.03 19.63 0.85
CA LYS A 115 0.63 21.05 0.75
C LYS A 115 -0.88 21.21 0.81
N ASP A 116 -1.60 20.35 0.10
CA ASP A 116 -3.06 20.44 -0.02
C ASP A 116 -3.77 19.51 0.98
N LYS A 117 -3.02 18.69 1.74
CA LYS A 117 -3.52 17.61 2.60
C LYS A 117 -4.46 16.67 1.84
N ARG A 118 -3.98 16.20 0.68
CA ARG A 118 -4.75 15.33 -0.22
C ARG A 118 -4.01 14.04 -0.51
N ILE A 119 -4.76 12.97 -0.69
CA ILE A 119 -4.30 11.78 -1.41
C ILE A 119 -4.59 12.03 -2.89
N THR A 120 -3.55 11.98 -3.73
CA THR A 120 -3.69 12.18 -5.18
C THR A 120 -3.87 10.87 -5.92
N LYS A 121 -3.45 9.74 -5.33
CA LYS A 121 -3.63 8.40 -5.87
C LYS A 121 -3.67 7.34 -4.79
N VAL A 122 -4.58 6.39 -4.92
CA VAL A 122 -4.65 5.18 -4.10
C VAL A 122 -4.14 4.00 -4.94
N ILE A 123 -3.04 3.41 -4.49
CA ILE A 123 -2.35 2.33 -5.19
C ILE A 123 -2.92 0.98 -4.74
N SER A 124 -3.14 0.81 -3.44
CA SER A 124 -3.76 -0.37 -2.84
C SER A 124 -4.25 -0.05 -1.44
N GLY A 125 -5.05 -0.93 -0.85
CA GLY A 125 -5.44 -0.79 0.54
C GLY A 125 -5.87 -2.10 1.19
N LYS A 126 -5.93 -2.06 2.52
CA LYS A 126 -6.31 -3.17 3.37
C LYS A 126 -7.24 -2.70 4.49
N ALA A 127 -8.43 -3.30 4.55
CA ALA A 127 -9.36 -3.07 5.66
C ALA A 127 -8.79 -3.70 6.94
N LEU A 128 -8.97 -3.01 8.06
CA LEU A 128 -8.56 -3.44 9.38
C LEU A 128 -9.77 -3.51 10.32
N PRO A 129 -9.72 -4.35 11.37
CA PRO A 129 -10.75 -4.33 12.40
C PRO A 129 -10.81 -2.95 13.08
N LEU A 130 -12.02 -2.46 13.37
CA LEU A 130 -12.24 -1.19 14.09
C LEU A 130 -11.45 -1.11 15.40
N ALA A 131 -11.33 -2.26 16.08
CA ALA A 131 -10.56 -2.37 17.32
C ALA A 131 -9.10 -1.89 17.18
N LYS A 132 -8.49 -2.00 16.00
CA LYS A 132 -7.13 -1.52 15.75
C LYS A 132 -7.07 0.00 15.83
N CYS A 133 -7.91 0.71 15.08
CA CYS A 133 -7.94 2.17 15.13
C CYS A 133 -8.45 2.69 16.49
N ARG A 134 -9.39 2.00 17.15
CA ARG A 134 -9.84 2.37 18.51
C ARG A 134 -8.76 2.24 19.57
N ALA A 135 -7.85 1.29 19.42
CA ALA A 135 -6.74 1.06 20.35
C ALA A 135 -5.53 1.97 20.08
N ASP A 136 -5.46 2.57 18.89
CA ASP A 136 -4.39 3.49 18.52
C ASP A 136 -4.63 4.87 19.13
N LYS A 137 -3.80 5.23 20.11
CA LYS A 137 -3.88 6.52 20.81
C LYS A 137 -3.35 7.69 20.00
N ALA A 138 -2.62 7.42 18.91
CA ALA A 138 -2.12 8.47 18.02
C ALA A 138 -3.20 8.95 17.06
N LEU A 139 -4.28 8.17 16.87
CA LEU A 139 -5.39 8.57 16.02
C LEU A 139 -6.34 9.54 16.74
N PRO A 140 -6.81 10.58 16.05
CA PRO A 140 -7.95 11.35 16.51
C PRO A 140 -9.18 10.46 16.73
N LYS A 141 -10.11 10.93 17.58
CA LYS A 141 -11.44 10.33 17.62
C LYS A 141 -12.13 10.62 16.28
N PRO A 142 -12.75 9.61 15.65
CA PRO A 142 -13.60 9.81 14.49
C PRO A 142 -14.85 10.59 14.87
#